data_AF-A0A2V8SY86-F1
#
_entry.id   AF-A0A2V8SY86-F1
#
_cell.length_a   1.000
_cell.length_b   1.000
_cell.length_c   1.000
_cell.angle_alpha   90.00
_cell.angle_beta   90.00
_cell.angle_gamma   90.00
#
_symmetry.space_group_name_H-M   'P 1'
#
loop_
_entity.id
_entity.type
_entity.pdbx_description
1 polymer ?
#
loop_
_entity_poly.entity_id
_entity_poly.type
_entity_poly.pdbx_seq_one_letter_code
_entity_poly.pdbx_strand_id
1 'polypeptide(L)'
;DYVAVDYSTRHASISSLAPPSSTGSWPGVQVRNLDIVDVEPLRSEVELFLEAARERKPAPVTGDEGRRALALAQRLLERIHEHPMIAGMKMQF
;
A
#
# COMPACT_ATOMS: atom_id res chain seq x y z
N ASP A 1 1.54 -7.69 10.37
CA ASP A 1 2.56 -6.72 9.91
C ASP A 1 1.92 -5.39 9.61
N TYR A 2 2.58 -4.31 10.02
CA TYR A 2 2.21 -2.94 9.69
C TYR A 2 3.17 -2.42 8.61
N VAL A 3 2.63 -1.83 7.55
CA VAL A 3 3.42 -1.30 6.43
C VAL A 3 3.30 0.21 6.44
N ALA A 4 4.44 0.91 6.48
CA ALA A 4 4.53 2.34 6.34
C ALA A 4 5.20 2.68 5.00
N VAL A 5 4.61 3.61 4.26
CA VAL A 5 5.17 4.12 2.99
C VAL A 5 5.08 5.65 3.00
N ASP A 6 6.22 6.30 2.80
CA ASP A 6 6.35 7.73 2.61
C ASP A 6 6.93 7.99 1.22
N TYR A 7 6.08 8.48 0.32
CA TYR A 7 6.47 8.82 -1.05
C TYR A 7 7.33 10.08 -1.14
N SER A 8 7.24 11.00 -0.17
CA SER A 8 8.00 12.25 -0.20
C SER A 8 9.48 11.99 0.05
N THR A 9 9.79 11.11 1.00
CA THR A 9 11.15 10.73 1.37
C THR A 9 11.64 9.45 0.67
N ARG A 10 10.78 8.80 -0.12
CA ARG A 10 11.03 7.46 -0.69
C ARG A 10 11.45 6.47 0.40
N HIS A 11 10.65 6.38 1.45
CA HIS A 11 10.87 5.47 2.56
C HIS A 11 9.74 4.45 2.65
N ALA A 12 10.08 3.17 2.82
CA ALA A 12 9.11 2.14 3.14
C ALA A 12 9.67 1.20 4.21
N SER A 13 8.81 0.78 5.13
CA SER A 13 9.20 -0.14 6.20
C SER A 13 8.05 -1.06 6.59
N ILE A 14 8.43 -2.26 7.07
CA ILE A 14 7.51 -3.27 7.58
C ILE A 14 7.86 -3.49 9.05
N SER A 15 6.86 -3.27 9.91
CA SER A 15 6.96 -3.51 11.35
C SER A 15 6.19 -4.77 11.71
N SER A 16 6.86 -5.67 12.41
CA SER A 16 6.33 -6.97 12.84
C SER A 16 6.64 -7.19 14.32
N LEU A 17 5.88 -8.08 14.94
CA LEU A 17 6.17 -8.51 16.31
C LEU A 17 7.50 -9.26 16.30
N ALA A 18 8.47 -8.82 17.11
CA ALA A 18 9.71 -9.54 17.28
C ALA A 18 9.45 -10.85 18.03
N PRO A 19 10.17 -11.95 17.71
CA PRO A 19 10.11 -13.16 18.52
C PRO A 19 10.45 -12.83 19.98
N PRO A 20 9.72 -13.40 20.95
CA PRO A 20 10.04 -13.17 22.37
C PRO A 20 11.45 -13.68 22.67
N SER A 21 12.26 -12.83 23.30
CA SER A 21 13.66 -13.14 23.67
C SER A 21 13.77 -14.10 24.85
N SER A 22 12.69 -14.28 25.63
CA SER A 22 12.58 -15.24 26.71
C SER A 22 11.11 -15.52 27.04
N THR A 23 10.85 -16.65 27.72
CA THR A 23 9.52 -17.04 28.19
C THR A 23 8.98 -16.00 29.18
N GLY A 24 7.85 -15.36 28.84
CA GLY A 24 7.20 -14.35 29.68
C GLY A 24 7.60 -12.90 29.40
N SER A 25 8.51 -12.65 28.45
CA SER A 25 8.81 -11.29 27.98
C SER A 25 7.77 -10.79 27.00
N TRP A 26 7.42 -9.49 27.08
CA TRP A 26 6.62 -8.84 26.05
C TRP A 26 7.42 -8.82 24.73
N PRO A 27 6.83 -9.27 23.63
CA PRO A 27 7.53 -9.29 22.36
C PRO A 27 7.75 -7.85 21.87
N GLY A 28 8.97 -7.54 21.47
CA GLY A 28 9.34 -6.23 20.93
C GLY A 28 8.78 -6.00 19.52
N VAL A 29 9.19 -4.90 18.89
CA VAL A 29 8.88 -4.63 17.47
C VAL A 29 10.16 -4.76 16.65
N GLN A 30 10.11 -5.57 15.60
CA GLN A 30 11.16 -5.62 14.58
C GLN A 30 10.72 -4.77 13.39
N VAL A 31 11.57 -3.84 12.96
CA VAL A 31 11.34 -3.00 11.77
C VAL A 31 12.32 -3.40 10.68
N ARG A 32 11.80 -3.70 9.49
CA ARG A 32 12.58 -3.93 8.28
C ARG A 32 12.36 -2.76 7.32
N ASN A 33 13.39 -1.98 7.08
CA ASN A 33 13.39 -0.97 6.02
C ASN A 33 13.48 -1.67 4.67
N LEU A 34 12.72 -1.19 3.69
CA LEU A 34 12.74 -1.68 2.33
C LEU A 34 13.65 -0.79 1.48
N ASP A 35 14.52 -1.42 0.72
CA ASP A 35 15.35 -0.71 -0.26
C ASP A 35 14.45 -0.23 -1.40
N ILE A 36 14.47 1.08 -1.67
CA ILE A 36 13.71 1.68 -2.76
C ILE A 36 14.68 2.02 -3.89
N VAL A 37 14.43 1.43 -5.04
CA VAL A 37 15.17 1.73 -6.26
C VAL A 37 14.59 3.01 -6.86
N ASP A 38 15.43 4.04 -7.00
CA ASP A 38 15.03 5.32 -7.60
C ASP A 38 15.01 5.19 -9.13
N VAL A 39 13.90 4.67 -9.65
CA VAL A 39 13.59 4.63 -11.08
C VAL A 39 12.41 5.53 -11.38
N GLU A 40 12.38 6.07 -12.60
CA GLU A 40 11.23 6.84 -13.09
C GLU A 40 9.99 5.91 -13.13
N PRO A 41 8.94 6.17 -12.32
CA PRO A 41 7.84 5.21 -12.16
C PRO A 41 7.08 4.93 -13.46
N LEU A 42 6.77 5.98 -14.21
CA LEU A 42 6.01 5.85 -15.47
C LEU A 42 6.79 5.08 -16.53
N ARG A 43 8.10 5.32 -16.64
CA ARG A 43 8.96 4.55 -17.55
C ARG A 43 8.96 3.07 -17.18
N SER A 44 9.18 2.76 -15.90
CA SER A 44 9.20 1.39 -15.41
C SER A 44 7.88 0.67 -15.70
N GLU A 45 6.75 1.34 -15.50
CA GLU A 45 5.42 0.80 -15.82
C GLU A 45 5.24 0.49 -17.31
N VAL A 46 5.64 1.41 -18.19
CA VAL A 46 5.54 1.23 -19.65
C VAL A 46 6.46 0.10 -20.12
N GLU A 47 7.68 0.01 -19.60
CA GLU A 47 8.63 -1.07 -19.92
C GLU A 47 8.05 -2.44 -19.54
N LEU A 48 7.51 -2.57 -18.32
CA LEU A 48 6.87 -3.81 -17.85
C LEU A 48 5.66 -4.19 -18.70
N PHE A 49 4.85 -3.23 -19.11
CA PHE A 49 3.71 -3.47 -20.00
C PHE A 49 4.17 -4.00 -21.36
N LEU A 50 5.16 -3.35 -21.99
CA LEU A 50 5.70 -3.76 -23.28
C LEU A 50 6.35 -5.15 -23.21
N GLU A 51 7.10 -5.45 -22.14
CA GLU A 51 7.69 -6.77 -21.93
C GLU A 51 6.61 -7.86 -21.81
N ALA A 52 5.60 -7.64 -20.97
CA ALA A 52 4.50 -8.59 -20.79
C ALA A 52 3.75 -8.85 -22.10
N ALA A 53 3.47 -7.80 -22.88
CA ALA A 53 2.81 -7.91 -24.18
C ALA A 53 3.67 -8.66 -25.21
N ARG A 54 4.97 -8.32 -25.30
CA ARG A 54 5.90 -8.94 -26.24
C ARG A 54 6.12 -10.41 -25.95
N GLU A 55 6.27 -10.76 -24.67
CA GLU A 55 6.60 -12.11 -24.22
C GLU A 55 5.39 -12.98 -23.91
N ARG A 56 4.18 -12.41 -24.06
CA ARG A 56 2.90 -13.03 -23.68
C ARG A 56 2.92 -13.56 -22.25
N LYS A 57 3.55 -12.80 -21.35
CA LYS A 57 3.59 -13.08 -19.92
C LYS A 57 2.44 -12.34 -19.22
N PRO A 58 1.98 -12.83 -18.06
CA PRO A 58 1.09 -12.05 -17.21
C PRO A 58 1.71 -10.69 -16.88
N ALA A 59 0.93 -9.62 -16.99
CA ALA A 59 1.35 -8.31 -16.50
C ALA A 59 1.50 -8.35 -14.97
N PRO A 60 2.42 -7.55 -14.38
CA PRO A 60 2.60 -7.48 -12.93
C PRO A 60 1.32 -7.13 -12.16
N VAL A 61 0.41 -6.38 -12.80
CA VAL A 61 -0.94 -6.14 -12.32
C VAL A 61 -1.92 -6.47 -13.45
N THR A 62 -2.82 -7.40 -13.19
CA THR A 62 -3.85 -7.81 -14.15
C THR A 62 -5.06 -6.87 -14.14
N GLY A 63 -5.87 -6.92 -15.20
CA GLY A 63 -7.12 -6.15 -15.25
C GLY A 63 -8.13 -6.55 -14.16
N ASP A 64 -8.13 -7.82 -13.74
CA ASP A 64 -8.98 -8.31 -12.64
C ASP A 64 -8.53 -7.74 -11.29
N GLU A 65 -7.23 -7.65 -11.05
CA GLU A 65 -6.68 -6.98 -9.86
C GLU A 65 -7.01 -5.50 -9.85
N GLY A 66 -6.85 -4.82 -10.99
CA GLY A 66 -7.24 -3.41 -11.15
C GLY A 66 -8.72 -3.18 -10.85
N ARG A 67 -9.61 -4.05 -11.35
CA ARG A 67 -11.05 -3.98 -11.03
C ARG A 67 -11.34 -4.15 -9.54
N ARG A 68 -10.67 -5.10 -8.88
CA ARG A 68 -10.83 -5.31 -7.42
C ARG A 68 -10.35 -4.10 -6.62
N ALA A 69 -9.20 -3.53 -6.98
CA ALA A 69 -8.68 -2.33 -6.35
C ALA A 69 -9.62 -1.13 -6.51
N LEU A 70 -10.16 -0.92 -7.72
CA LEU A 70 -11.11 0.15 -7.99
C LEU A 70 -12.41 -0.01 -7.17
N ALA A 71 -12.97 -1.22 -7.11
CA ALA A 71 -14.17 -1.49 -6.31
C ALA A 71 -13.94 -1.20 -4.81
N LEU A 72 -12.74 -1.51 -4.29
CA LEU A 72 -12.38 -1.16 -2.93
C LEU A 72 -12.27 0.35 -2.73
N ALA A 73 -11.64 1.06 -3.66
CA ALA A 73 -11.50 2.52 -3.61
C ALA A 73 -12.87 3.22 -3.61
N GLN A 74 -13.83 2.76 -4.43
CA GLN A 74 -15.20 3.27 -4.44
C GLN A 74 -15.88 3.10 -3.08
N ARG A 75 -15.82 1.90 -2.49
CA ARG A 75 -16.37 1.62 -1.15
C ARG A 75 -15.74 2.48 -0.07
N LEU A 76 -14.43 2.75 -0.16
CA LEU A 76 -13.72 3.63 0.76
C LEU A 76 -14.24 5.07 0.64
N LEU A 77 -14.38 5.57 -0.59
CA LEU A 77 -14.91 6.90 -0.86
C LEU A 77 -16.35 7.05 -0.35
N GLU A 78 -17.21 6.06 -0.58
CA GLU A 78 -18.56 6.03 -0.01
C GLU A 78 -18.52 6.21 1.52
N ARG A 79 -17.66 5.45 2.21
CA ARG A 79 -17.53 5.54 3.67
C ARG A 79 -16.98 6.87 4.17
N ILE A 80 -16.04 7.47 3.44
CA ILE A 80 -15.53 8.81 3.75
C ILE A 80 -16.65 9.85 3.62
N HIS A 81 -17.51 9.74 2.60
CA HIS A 81 -18.65 10.63 2.41
C HIS A 81 -19.80 10.39 3.39
N GLU A 82 -19.95 9.19 3.95
CA GLU A 82 -20.91 8.88 5.03
C GLU A 82 -20.42 9.38 6.41
N HIS A 83 -19.10 9.50 6.58
CA HIS A 83 -18.45 9.92 7.83
C HIS A 83 -18.74 11.35 8.35
N PRO A 84 -19.22 12.35 7.57
CA PRO A 84 -19.64 13.65 8.10
C PRO A 84 -20.81 13.56 9.09
N MET A 85 -21.54 12.43 9.11
CA MET A 85 -22.71 12.25 9.97
C MET A 85 -22.41 11.57 11.32
N ILE A 86 -21.25 10.92 11.48
CA ILE A 86 -20.92 10.16 12.72
C ILE A 86 -20.00 10.96 13.66
N ALA A 87 -19.16 11.85 13.11
CA ALA A 87 -18.35 12.78 13.90
C ALA A 87 -19.04 14.14 13.88
N GLY A 88 -19.77 14.50 14.95
CA GLY A 88 -20.53 15.74 15.09
C GLY A 88 -19.70 17.02 15.00
N MET A 89 -19.20 17.36 13.82
CA MET A 89 -18.45 18.56 13.54
C MET A 89 -19.17 19.28 12.39
N LYS A 90 -20.06 20.21 12.77
CA LYS A 90 -20.65 21.18 11.84
C LYS A 90 -19.51 22.02 11.26
N MET A 91 -19.07 21.71 10.05
CA MET A 91 -18.28 22.65 9.25
C MET A 91 -19.29 23.61 8.59
N GLN A 92 -19.43 24.80 9.16
CA GLN A 92 -20.17 25.91 8.54
C GLN A 92 -19.26 26.58 7.52
N PHE A 93 -19.77 26.73 6.29
CA PHE A 93 -19.19 27.59 5.27
C PHE A 93 -19.41 29.07 5.62
#